data_AF-A0A958H717-F1
#
_entry.id   AF-A0A958H717-F1
#
_cell.length_a   1.000
_cell.length_b   1.000
_cell.length_c   1.000
_cell.angle_alpha   90.00
_cell.angle_beta   90.00
_cell.angle_gamma   90.00
#
_symmetry.space_group_name_H-M   'P 1'
#
loop_
_entity.id
_entity.type
_entity.pdbx_description
1 polymer ?
#
loop_
_entity_poly.entity_id
_entity_poly.type
_entity_poly.pdbx_seq_one_letter_code
_entity_poly.pdbx_strand_id
1 'polypeptide(L)'
;PTFAHTGLGYVEQGESLAAAGGQPVFRVVRFVEKPDLATAERFLADGRHSWNSGLFAWRVDRIMDEFARHMPELHAGLSEIAAAFGESDAATTLQRVFPTLPHQTIDYGIMERAEDIAVLPVDIGWTDIGSWATLLEVLDSDGSGNVIRGRGLTVTPDT
;
A
#
# COMPACT_ATOMS: atom_id res chain seq x y z
N PRO A 1 -11.57 3.54 8.21
CA PRO A 1 -11.58 4.83 7.50
C PRO A 1 -12.22 5.90 8.38
N THR A 2 -11.66 7.10 8.46
CA THR A 2 -12.25 8.20 9.23
C THR A 2 -13.03 9.19 8.37
N PHE A 3 -12.80 9.18 7.04
CA PHE A 3 -13.57 9.93 6.05
C PHE A 3 -13.55 9.23 4.68
N ALA A 4 -14.29 9.75 3.70
CA ALA A 4 -14.35 9.23 2.34
C ALA A 4 -13.19 9.81 1.50
N HIS A 5 -12.09 9.06 1.35
CA HIS A 5 -10.89 9.50 0.64
C HIS A 5 -10.79 8.83 -0.74
N THR A 6 -10.88 9.59 -1.82
CA THR A 6 -10.88 9.05 -3.20
C THR A 6 -9.49 8.68 -3.73
N GLY A 7 -8.42 9.14 -3.07
CA GLY A 7 -7.04 8.84 -3.46
C GLY A 7 -6.44 7.57 -2.84
N LEU A 8 -7.18 6.85 -2.00
CA LEU A 8 -6.70 5.64 -1.31
C LEU A 8 -7.43 4.40 -1.82
N GLY A 9 -6.77 3.25 -1.72
CA GLY A 9 -7.43 1.95 -1.88
C GLY A 9 -8.28 1.59 -0.66
N TYR A 10 -9.33 0.82 -0.90
CA TYR A 10 -10.20 0.26 0.13
C TYR A 10 -10.19 -1.27 0.06
N VAL A 11 -10.20 -1.90 1.24
CA VAL A 11 -10.22 -3.35 1.44
C VAL A 11 -11.54 -3.71 2.10
N GLU A 12 -12.38 -4.48 1.41
CA GLU A 12 -13.63 -4.98 1.99
C GLU A 12 -13.35 -6.19 2.90
N GLN A 13 -13.77 -6.07 4.16
CA GLN A 13 -13.66 -7.09 5.19
C GLN A 13 -14.77 -8.14 5.02
N GLY A 14 -14.36 -9.41 5.00
CA GLY A 14 -15.22 -10.58 4.91
C GLY A 14 -15.37 -11.30 6.25
N GLU A 15 -15.32 -12.63 6.21
CA GLU A 15 -15.39 -13.46 7.41
C GLU A 15 -14.22 -13.20 8.37
N SER A 16 -14.48 -13.27 9.67
CA SER A 16 -13.42 -13.23 10.66
C SER A 16 -12.67 -14.56 10.66
N LEU A 17 -11.34 -14.51 10.55
CA LEU A 17 -10.49 -15.70 10.50
C LEU A 17 -9.94 -16.05 11.88
N ALA A 18 -9.31 -15.09 12.55
CA ALA A 18 -8.74 -15.23 13.89
C ALA A 18 -8.42 -13.85 14.47
N ALA A 19 -7.99 -13.79 15.74
CA ALA A 19 -7.33 -12.60 16.28
C ALA A 19 -5.81 -12.82 16.31
N ALA A 20 -5.03 -11.82 15.89
CA ALA A 20 -3.58 -11.81 15.96
C ALA A 20 -3.13 -10.60 16.80
N GLY A 21 -2.37 -10.83 17.88
CA GLY A 21 -1.92 -9.75 18.76
C GLY A 21 -3.07 -8.95 19.40
N GLY A 22 -4.25 -9.57 19.59
CA GLY A 22 -5.45 -8.91 20.11
C GLY A 22 -6.24 -8.10 19.07
N GLN A 23 -5.80 -8.06 17.82
CA GLN A 23 -6.49 -7.39 16.72
C GLN A 23 -7.26 -8.41 15.87
N PRO A 24 -8.48 -8.09 15.40
CA PRO A 24 -9.25 -8.99 14.55
C PRO A 24 -8.62 -9.10 13.15
N VAL A 25 -8.63 -10.30 12.60
CA VAL A 25 -8.20 -10.59 11.22
C VAL A 25 -9.42 -11.01 10.42
N PHE A 26 -9.56 -10.44 9.23
CA PHE A 26 -10.65 -10.75 8.31
C PHE A 26 -10.10 -11.29 7.00
N ARG A 27 -10.84 -12.20 6.37
CA ARG A 27 -10.62 -12.51 4.96
C ARG A 27 -10.93 -11.26 4.14
N VAL A 28 -10.15 -11.01 3.09
CA VAL A 28 -10.49 -9.96 2.14
C VAL A 28 -11.52 -10.46 1.14
N VAL A 29 -12.60 -9.70 0.95
CA VAL A 29 -13.61 -9.97 -0.10
C VAL A 29 -13.15 -9.41 -1.43
N ARG A 30 -12.65 -8.17 -1.44
CA ARG A 30 -12.11 -7.51 -2.61
C ARG A 30 -11.29 -6.28 -2.24
N PHE A 31 -10.42 -5.88 -3.16
CA PHE A 31 -9.74 -4.60 -3.18
C PHE A 31 -10.44 -3.66 -4.17
N VAL A 32 -10.52 -2.39 -3.81
CA VAL A 32 -11.02 -1.32 -4.70
C VAL A 32 -10.04 -0.15 -4.62
N GLU A 33 -9.26 0.04 -5.67
CA GLU A 33 -8.29 1.14 -5.74
C GLU A 33 -8.97 2.44 -6.19
N LYS A 34 -8.81 3.50 -5.40
CA LYS A 34 -9.23 4.89 -5.72
C LYS A 34 -10.68 5.00 -6.23
N PRO A 35 -11.67 4.63 -5.39
CA PRO A 35 -13.07 4.75 -5.77
C PRO A 35 -13.50 6.20 -5.98
N ASP A 36 -14.60 6.40 -6.70
CA ASP A 36 -15.29 7.69 -6.73
C ASP A 36 -15.82 8.08 -5.34
N LEU A 37 -16.12 9.37 -5.16
CA LEU A 37 -16.54 9.92 -3.86
C LEU A 37 -17.80 9.22 -3.32
N ALA A 38 -18.81 9.03 -4.16
CA ALA A 38 -20.05 8.38 -3.77
C ALA A 38 -19.81 6.93 -3.28
N THR A 39 -18.86 6.23 -3.89
CA THR A 39 -18.46 4.88 -3.49
C THR A 39 -17.66 4.89 -2.19
N ALA A 40 -16.73 5.83 -2.03
CA ALA A 40 -15.99 6.00 -0.77
C ALA A 40 -16.92 6.35 0.41
N GLU A 41 -17.95 7.18 0.19
CA GLU A 41 -18.97 7.50 1.18
C GLU A 41 -19.78 6.26 1.60
N ARG A 42 -20.15 5.40 0.65
CA ARG A 42 -20.81 4.12 0.97
C ARG A 42 -19.90 3.20 1.79
N PHE A 43 -18.62 3.10 1.42
CA PHE A 43 -17.65 2.28 2.16
C PHE A 43 -17.42 2.77 3.59
N LEU A 44 -17.47 4.10 3.80
CA LEU A 44 -17.42 4.66 5.14
C LEU A 44 -18.69 4.32 5.93
N ALA A 45 -19.86 4.44 5.30
CA ALA A 45 -21.15 4.22 5.94
C ALA A 45 -21.42 2.75 6.29
N ASP A 46 -20.95 1.79 5.49
CA ASP A 46 -21.17 0.37 5.75
C ASP A 46 -20.26 -0.20 6.86
N GLY A 47 -19.18 0.50 7.22
CA GLY A 47 -18.25 0.13 8.28
C GLY A 47 -17.47 -1.17 8.03
N ARG A 48 -17.55 -1.74 6.82
CA ARG A 48 -16.93 -3.01 6.45
C ARG A 48 -15.64 -2.84 5.65
N HIS A 49 -15.16 -1.61 5.48
CA HIS A 49 -13.97 -1.34 4.70
C HIS A 49 -12.84 -0.76 5.56
N SER A 50 -11.61 -1.12 5.22
CA SER A 50 -10.37 -0.49 5.70
C SER A 50 -9.67 0.22 4.55
N TRP A 51 -8.90 1.27 4.84
CA TRP A 51 -7.98 1.80 3.84
C TRP A 51 -6.83 0.81 3.61
N ASN A 52 -6.41 0.66 2.36
CA ASN A 52 -5.17 -0.02 2.02
C ASN A 52 -3.99 0.89 2.42
N SER A 53 -3.21 0.47 3.40
CA SER A 53 -2.04 1.24 3.87
C SER A 53 -0.80 1.07 3.00
N GLY A 54 -0.85 0.18 1.99
CA GLY A 54 0.31 -0.22 1.20
C GLY A 54 1.31 -1.10 1.96
N LEU A 55 0.96 -1.55 3.17
CA LEU A 55 1.77 -2.47 3.96
C LEU A 55 1.32 -3.91 3.71
N PHE A 56 2.28 -4.76 3.33
CA PHE A 56 2.03 -6.17 3.09
C PHE A 56 3.01 -7.05 3.85
N ALA A 57 2.53 -8.22 4.27
CA ALA A 57 3.34 -9.27 4.86
C ALA A 57 2.92 -10.62 4.26
N TRP A 58 3.91 -11.39 3.80
CA TRP A 58 3.70 -12.72 3.23
C TRP A 58 4.94 -13.58 3.45
N ARG A 59 4.77 -14.89 3.24
CA ARG A 59 5.92 -15.78 3.05
C ARG A 59 6.46 -15.64 1.63
N VAL A 60 7.78 -15.75 1.49
CA VAL A 60 8.47 -15.63 0.20
C VAL A 60 7.99 -16.69 -0.80
N ASP A 61 7.86 -17.94 -0.36
CA ASP A 61 7.37 -19.01 -1.22
C ASP A 61 5.94 -18.76 -1.71
N ARG A 62 5.05 -18.30 -0.83
CA ARG A 62 3.66 -17.97 -1.20
C ARG A 62 3.57 -16.84 -2.21
N ILE A 63 4.34 -15.76 -2.05
CA ILE A 63 4.29 -14.67 -3.05
C ILE A 63 4.91 -15.10 -4.38
N MET A 64 5.93 -15.96 -4.37
CA MET A 64 6.50 -16.52 -5.60
C MET A 64 5.50 -17.44 -6.32
N ASP A 65 4.71 -18.23 -5.60
CA ASP A 65 3.60 -19.01 -6.19
C ASP A 65 2.57 -18.09 -6.88
N GLU A 66 2.19 -16.98 -6.24
CA GLU A 66 1.26 -16.01 -6.85
C GLU A 66 1.88 -15.31 -8.07
N PHE A 67 3.17 -14.95 -8.03
CA PHE A 67 3.87 -14.45 -9.22
C PHE A 67 3.90 -15.48 -10.35
N ALA A 68 4.14 -16.76 -10.04
CA ALA A 68 4.13 -17.81 -11.05
C ALA A 68 2.77 -17.92 -11.77
N ARG A 69 1.66 -17.72 -11.03
CA ARG A 69 0.30 -17.78 -11.57
C ARG A 69 -0.12 -16.52 -12.32
N HIS A 70 0.15 -15.35 -11.76
CA HIS A 70 -0.43 -14.09 -12.23
C HIS A 70 0.56 -13.21 -13.00
N MET A 71 1.87 -13.43 -12.83
CA MET A 71 2.94 -12.64 -13.42
C MET A 71 4.14 -13.53 -13.85
N PRO A 72 3.92 -14.53 -14.74
CA PRO A 72 4.90 -15.58 -15.02
C PRO A 72 6.26 -15.05 -15.54
N GLU A 73 6.25 -13.96 -16.31
CA GLU A 73 7.48 -13.30 -16.78
C GLU A 73 8.29 -12.69 -15.62
N LEU A 74 7.61 -12.05 -14.67
CA LEU A 74 8.24 -11.53 -13.46
C LEU A 74 8.81 -12.68 -12.62
N HIS A 75 8.02 -13.74 -12.41
CA HIS A 75 8.46 -14.93 -11.67
C HIS A 75 9.73 -15.55 -12.28
N ALA A 76 9.78 -15.69 -13.61
CA ALA A 76 10.92 -16.28 -14.30
C ALA A 76 12.20 -15.45 -14.09
N GLY A 77 12.14 -14.13 -14.31
CA GLY A 77 13.32 -13.29 -14.13
C GLY A 77 13.74 -13.12 -12.67
N LEU A 78 12.79 -13.07 -11.72
CA LEU A 78 13.12 -13.12 -10.29
C LEU A 78 13.78 -14.44 -9.89
N SER A 79 13.33 -15.57 -10.45
CA SER A 79 13.93 -16.88 -10.21
C SER A 79 15.37 -16.96 -10.75
N GLU A 80 15.63 -16.38 -11.93
CA GLU A 80 16.97 -16.30 -12.51
C GLU A 80 17.90 -15.43 -11.65
N ILE A 81 17.43 -14.26 -11.21
CA ILE A 81 18.18 -13.38 -10.30
C ILE A 81 18.48 -14.09 -8.98
N ALA A 82 17.50 -14.80 -8.42
CA ALA A 82 17.67 -15.55 -7.17
C ALA A 82 18.68 -16.70 -7.32
N ALA A 83 18.69 -17.39 -8.45
CA ALA A 83 19.63 -18.50 -8.71
C ALA A 83 21.09 -18.03 -8.82
N ALA A 84 21.33 -16.79 -9.26
CA ALA A 84 22.66 -16.19 -9.30
C ALA A 84 23.07 -15.51 -7.98
N PHE A 85 22.16 -15.45 -6.98
CA PHE A 85 22.42 -14.70 -5.76
C PHE A 85 23.53 -15.36 -4.92
N GLY A 86 24.57 -14.59 -4.59
CA GLY A 86 25.75 -15.09 -3.88
C GLY A 86 26.85 -15.66 -4.79
N GLU A 87 26.59 -15.76 -6.09
CA GLU A 87 27.58 -16.19 -7.08
C GLU A 87 28.39 -15.00 -7.64
N SER A 88 29.50 -15.31 -8.31
CA SER A 88 30.41 -14.28 -8.85
C SER A 88 29.78 -13.41 -9.95
N ASP A 89 28.71 -13.88 -10.59
CA ASP A 89 28.01 -13.21 -11.69
C ASP A 89 26.68 -12.54 -11.27
N ALA A 90 26.35 -12.55 -9.96
CA ALA A 90 25.10 -12.00 -9.42
C ALA A 90 24.77 -10.59 -9.94
N ALA A 91 25.77 -9.70 -9.94
CA ALA A 91 25.60 -8.31 -10.39
C ALA A 91 25.31 -8.21 -11.89
N THR A 92 25.97 -9.03 -12.71
CA THR A 92 25.75 -9.06 -14.16
C THR A 92 24.38 -9.62 -14.50
N THR A 93 23.95 -10.69 -13.81
CA THR A 93 22.61 -11.26 -13.97
C THR A 93 21.53 -10.25 -13.58
N LEU A 94 21.67 -9.59 -12.43
CA LEU A 94 20.72 -8.55 -12.00
C LEU A 94 20.61 -7.41 -13.03
N GLN A 95 21.74 -6.87 -13.50
CA GLN A 95 21.76 -5.77 -14.48
C GLN A 95 21.16 -6.15 -15.83
N ARG A 96 21.29 -7.42 -16.24
CA ARG A 96 20.72 -7.91 -17.50
C ARG A 96 19.22 -8.18 -17.39
N VAL A 97 18.79 -8.80 -16.29
CA VAL A 97 17.41 -9.31 -16.14
C VAL A 97 16.46 -8.25 -15.61
N PHE A 98 16.85 -7.50 -14.57
CA PHE A 98 15.93 -6.58 -13.90
C PHE A 98 15.30 -5.53 -14.84
N PRO A 99 16.04 -4.89 -15.77
CA PRO A 99 15.46 -3.90 -16.68
C PRO A 99 14.46 -4.48 -17.70
N THR A 100 14.45 -5.79 -17.91
CA THR A 100 13.52 -6.45 -18.84
C THR A 100 12.24 -6.91 -18.16
N LEU A 101 12.16 -6.83 -16.83
CA LEU A 101 11.00 -7.26 -16.08
C LEU A 101 9.81 -6.31 -16.31
N PRO A 102 8.57 -6.84 -16.37
CA PRO A 102 7.38 -6.00 -16.53
C PRO A 102 7.23 -5.08 -15.31
N HIS A 103 7.01 -3.80 -15.57
CA HIS A 103 6.78 -2.80 -14.53
C HIS A 103 5.29 -2.79 -14.14
N GLN A 104 4.97 -3.36 -12.98
CA GLN A 104 3.60 -3.46 -12.47
C GLN A 104 3.57 -3.34 -10.94
N THR A 105 2.52 -2.72 -10.41
CA THR A 105 2.30 -2.63 -8.95
C THR A 105 1.84 -3.97 -8.38
N ILE A 106 2.18 -4.23 -7.12
CA ILE A 106 1.78 -5.46 -6.43
C ILE A 106 0.26 -5.55 -6.23
N ASP A 107 -0.41 -4.42 -6.01
CA ASP A 107 -1.86 -4.33 -5.83
C ASP A 107 -2.58 -4.88 -7.06
N TYR A 108 -2.23 -4.35 -8.24
CA TYR A 108 -2.83 -4.78 -9.48
C TYR A 108 -2.31 -6.16 -9.93
N GLY A 109 -1.02 -6.43 -9.75
CA GLY A 109 -0.39 -7.68 -10.21
C GLY A 109 -0.90 -8.91 -9.47
N ILE A 110 -1.04 -8.79 -8.14
CA ILE A 110 -1.39 -9.90 -7.25
C ILE A 110 -2.65 -9.62 -6.42
N MET A 111 -2.73 -8.50 -5.68
CA MET A 111 -3.76 -8.34 -4.63
C MET A 111 -5.20 -8.34 -5.17
N GLU A 112 -5.44 -7.83 -6.37
CA GLU A 112 -6.77 -7.88 -7.00
C GLU A 112 -7.19 -9.30 -7.44
N ARG A 113 -6.24 -10.25 -7.55
CA ARG A 113 -6.49 -11.59 -8.10
C ARG A 113 -6.24 -12.72 -7.10
N ALA A 114 -5.44 -12.50 -6.07
CA ALA A 114 -5.09 -13.53 -5.10
C ALA A 114 -6.29 -13.89 -4.20
N GLU A 115 -6.48 -15.18 -3.95
CA GLU A 115 -7.65 -15.71 -3.24
C GLU A 115 -7.43 -15.84 -1.72
N ASP A 116 -6.17 -15.98 -1.31
CA ASP A 116 -5.76 -16.23 0.08
C ASP A 116 -5.20 -14.95 0.73
N ILE A 117 -6.04 -13.92 0.82
CA ILE A 117 -5.67 -12.63 1.42
C ILE A 117 -6.43 -12.40 2.72
N ALA A 118 -5.70 -11.92 3.73
CA ALA A 118 -6.26 -11.46 4.99
C ALA A 118 -5.91 -9.99 5.24
N VAL A 119 -6.81 -9.26 5.90
CA VAL A 119 -6.60 -7.90 6.34
C VAL A 119 -6.60 -7.83 7.86
N LEU A 120 -5.65 -7.08 8.40
CA LEU A 120 -5.54 -6.73 9.81
C LEU A 120 -5.86 -5.23 9.94
N PRO A 121 -7.09 -4.83 10.29
CA PRO A 121 -7.39 -3.44 10.56
C PRO A 121 -6.58 -2.98 11.77
N VAL A 122 -5.87 -1.87 11.62
CA VAL A 122 -5.04 -1.31 12.69
C VAL A 122 -5.28 0.18 12.80
N ASP A 123 -5.24 0.68 14.03
CA ASP A 123 -5.12 2.10 14.34
C ASP A 123 -3.74 2.35 14.97
N ILE A 124 -2.84 2.87 14.16
CA ILE A 124 -1.44 3.14 14.53
C ILE A 124 -1.06 4.60 14.25
N GLY A 125 -2.05 5.48 14.08
CA GLY A 125 -1.81 6.88 13.67
C GLY A 125 -1.21 7.02 12.27
N TRP A 126 -1.46 6.04 11.39
CA TRP A 126 -0.97 6.06 10.02
C TRP A 126 -1.70 7.11 9.17
N THR A 127 -0.94 7.75 8.28
CA THR A 127 -1.45 8.59 7.19
C THR A 127 -0.57 8.41 5.96
N ASP A 128 -1.15 8.52 4.76
CA ASP A 128 -0.38 8.51 3.50
C ASP A 128 0.00 9.94 3.11
N ILE A 129 1.26 10.31 3.33
CA ILE A 129 1.79 11.64 2.96
C ILE A 129 2.16 11.64 1.47
N GLY A 130 1.14 11.68 0.61
CA GLY A 130 1.31 11.72 -0.84
C GLY A 130 1.36 13.13 -1.44
N SER A 131 1.03 14.17 -0.66
CA SER A 131 0.95 15.56 -1.14
C SER A 131 1.35 16.58 -0.08
N TRP A 132 1.70 17.79 -0.52
CA TRP A 132 1.94 18.92 0.39
C TRP A 132 0.70 19.29 1.20
N ALA A 133 -0.50 19.14 0.63
CA ALA A 133 -1.75 19.38 1.35
C ALA A 133 -1.91 18.40 2.53
N THR A 134 -1.73 17.09 2.27
CA THR A 134 -1.78 16.06 3.31
C THR A 134 -0.70 16.23 4.36
N LEU A 135 0.48 16.72 3.97
CA LEU A 135 1.54 17.04 4.92
C LEU A 135 1.14 18.18 5.87
N LEU A 136 0.44 19.21 5.39
CA LEU A 136 -0.03 20.31 6.24
C LEU A 136 -1.07 19.85 7.27
N GLU A 137 -1.86 18.82 6.96
CA GLU A 137 -2.87 18.26 7.88
C GLU A 137 -2.25 17.59 9.11
N VAL A 138 -1.00 17.12 9.02
CA VAL A 138 -0.31 16.42 10.11
C VAL A 138 0.78 17.22 10.81
N LEU A 139 1.07 18.43 10.31
CA LEU A 139 2.07 19.30 10.90
C LEU A 139 1.40 20.37 11.75
N ASP A 140 1.94 20.58 12.96
CA ASP A 140 1.53 21.71 13.79
C ASP A 140 1.84 23.03 13.06
N SER A 141 0.80 23.84 12.88
CA SER A 141 0.89 25.21 12.40
C SER A 141 1.11 26.19 13.54
N ASP A 142 1.64 27.38 13.22
CA ASP A 142 1.67 28.51 14.15
C ASP A 142 0.26 29.11 14.34
N GLY A 143 0.17 30.15 15.20
CA GLY A 143 -1.09 30.84 15.49
C GLY A 143 -1.71 31.59 14.29
N SER A 144 -0.99 31.69 13.17
CA SER A 144 -1.44 32.28 11.91
C SER A 144 -1.73 31.22 10.84
N GLY A 145 -1.67 29.93 11.18
CA GLY A 145 -1.91 28.82 10.25
C GLY A 145 -0.71 28.48 9.35
N ASN A 146 0.47 29.06 9.55
CA ASN A 146 1.65 28.74 8.77
C ASN A 146 2.36 27.51 9.35
N VAL A 147 2.90 26.67 8.47
CA VAL A 147 3.75 25.54 8.84
C VAL A 147 5.16 25.78 8.34
N ILE A 148 6.13 25.88 9.26
CA ILE A 148 7.55 26.04 8.93
C ILE A 148 8.31 24.82 9.47
N ARG A 149 9.06 24.16 8.60
CA ARG A 149 10.00 23.09 8.96
C ARG A 149 11.32 23.36 8.24
N GLY A 150 12.41 23.51 9.00
CA GLY A 150 13.72 23.93 8.49
C GLY A 150 14.00 25.42 8.69
N ARG A 151 15.07 25.94 8.06
CA ARG A 151 15.40 27.37 8.11
C ARG A 151 14.55 28.12 7.09
N GLY A 152 13.65 28.98 7.57
CA GLY A 152 12.81 29.84 6.74
C GLY A 152 12.38 31.08 7.50
N LEU A 153 12.05 32.15 6.78
CA LEU A 153 11.53 33.39 7.33
C LEU A 153 10.17 33.65 6.68
N THR A 154 9.12 33.70 7.50
CA THR A 154 7.76 34.00 7.02
C THR A 154 7.54 35.51 7.09
N VAL A 155 7.10 36.10 5.98
CA VAL A 155 6.72 37.52 5.91
C VAL A 155 5.21 37.57 5.65
N THR A 156 4.45 37.98 6.64
CA THR A 156 3.01 38.21 6.50
C THR A 156 2.81 39.69 6.17
N PRO A 157 2.20 40.05 5.02
CA PRO A 157 1.89 41.45 4.72
C PRO A 157 0.77 41.96 5.64
N ASP A 158 0.95 43.15 6.21
CA ASP A 158 -0.14 43.87 6.89
C ASP A 158 -1.23 44.22 5.86
N THR A 159 -2.46 43.77 6.11
CA THR A 159 -3.68 44.20 5.39
C THR A 159 -4.55 45.07 6.28
#